data_AF-A0A7Y3ML21-F1
#
_entry.id   AF-A0A7Y3ML21-F1
#
_cell.length_a   1.000
_cell.length_b   1.000
_cell.length_c   1.000
_cell.angle_alpha   90.00
_cell.angle_beta   90.00
_cell.angle_gamma   90.00
#
_symmetry.space_group_name_H-M   'P 1'
#
loop_
_entity.id
_entity.type
_entity.pdbx_description
1 polymer ?
#
loop_
_entity_poly.entity_id
_entity_poly.type
_entity_poly.pdbx_seq_one_letter_code
_entity_poly.pdbx_strand_id
1 'polypeptide(L)'
;MTSQNLLDKALAEEFLSVEEGCFLYEHAGTDELMLTAHTLRKKKKPDNVVTWIIDRNLNTTNVCIANCKFCNFYRIPGHKESYITTTDQYKTKIDETIKYGGDQLLLQGGHHPDLGLSFYTETFSEIKSLYP
;
A
#
# COMPACT_ATOMS: atom_id res chain seq x y z
N MET A 1 10.83 1.54 33.27
CA MET A 1 10.92 1.19 31.84
C MET A 1 12.00 2.07 31.24
N THR A 2 13.01 1.50 30.59
CA THR A 2 14.06 2.26 29.88
C THR A 2 14.00 1.89 28.42
N SER A 3 14.38 2.81 27.54
CA SER A 3 14.44 2.53 26.10
C SER A 3 15.33 1.33 25.82
N GLN A 4 16.51 1.28 26.45
CA GLN A 4 17.45 0.15 26.34
C GLN A 4 16.81 -1.22 26.65
N ASN A 5 16.09 -1.36 27.78
CA ASN A 5 15.48 -2.65 28.13
C ASN A 5 14.43 -3.10 27.11
N LEU A 6 13.67 -2.16 26.54
CA LEU A 6 12.67 -2.47 25.52
C LEU A 6 13.30 -2.78 24.15
N LEU A 7 14.40 -2.12 23.80
CA LEU A 7 15.17 -2.42 22.60
C LEU A 7 15.82 -3.81 22.70
N ASP A 8 16.35 -4.18 23.87
CA ASP A 8 16.89 -5.51 24.13
C ASP A 8 15.80 -6.59 24.02
N LYS A 9 14.62 -6.32 24.57
CA LYS A 9 13.43 -7.17 24.43
C LYS A 9 13.04 -7.34 22.94
N ALA A 10 13.03 -6.24 22.18
CA ALA A 10 12.78 -6.29 20.74
C ALA A 10 13.83 -7.12 20.00
N LEU A 11 15.12 -6.95 20.34
CA LEU A 11 16.24 -7.72 19.77
C LEU A 11 16.15 -9.20 20.10
N ALA A 12 15.56 -9.58 21.23
CA ALA A 12 15.22 -10.96 21.58
C ALA A 12 14.01 -11.52 20.81
N GLU A 13 13.40 -10.73 19.91
CA GLU A 13 12.18 -11.04 19.16
C GLU A 13 10.98 -11.33 20.07
N GLU A 14 10.99 -10.75 21.27
CA GLU A 14 9.87 -10.81 22.21
C GLU A 14 8.80 -9.76 21.86
N PHE A 15 7.56 -10.03 22.27
CA PHE A 15 6.43 -9.15 22.01
C PHE A 15 6.53 -7.84 22.81
N LEU A 16 6.45 -6.69 22.11
CA LEU A 16 6.26 -5.39 22.73
C LEU A 16 4.77 -5.07 22.84
N SER A 17 4.32 -4.68 24.04
CA SER A 17 2.95 -4.20 24.24
C SER A 17 2.73 -2.83 23.59
N VAL A 18 1.47 -2.39 23.51
CA VAL A 18 1.13 -1.05 23.00
C VAL A 18 1.79 0.04 23.85
N GLU A 19 1.77 -0.13 25.18
CA GLU A 19 2.36 0.80 26.14
C GLU A 19 3.89 0.89 25.97
N GLU A 20 4.54 -0.26 25.76
CA GLU A 20 5.99 -0.32 25.49
C GLU A 20 6.34 0.32 24.14
N GLY A 21 5.51 0.13 23.11
CA GLY A 21 5.68 0.77 21.81
C GLY A 21 5.52 2.30 21.87
N CYS A 22 4.50 2.79 22.58
CA CYS A 22 4.31 4.23 22.81
C CYS A 22 5.49 4.82 23.59
N PHE A 23 5.98 4.12 24.62
CA PHE A 23 7.14 4.57 25.37
C PHE A 23 8.38 4.74 24.47
N LEU A 24 8.67 3.75 23.61
CA LEU A 24 9.76 3.85 22.63
C LEU A 24 9.58 5.02 21.66
N TYR A 25 8.36 5.24 21.16
CA TYR A 25 8.07 6.34 20.23
C TYR A 25 8.38 7.71 20.83
N GLU A 26 8.08 7.90 22.13
CA GLU A 26 8.25 9.17 22.82
C GLU A 26 9.66 9.39 23.39
N HIS A 27 10.41 8.33 23.69
CA HIS A 27 11.61 8.42 24.53
C HIS A 27 12.88 7.81 23.93
N ALA A 28 12.81 6.97 22.90
CA ALA A 28 14.00 6.33 22.35
C ALA A 28 14.74 7.25 21.36
N GLY A 29 16.07 7.14 21.32
CA GLY A 29 16.87 7.80 20.30
C GLY A 29 16.52 7.25 18.92
N THR A 30 16.41 8.12 17.91
CA THR A 30 16.14 7.67 16.53
C THR A 30 17.25 6.75 16.01
N ASP A 31 18.50 7.02 16.38
CA ASP A 31 19.67 6.20 16.05
C ASP A 31 19.59 4.80 16.69
N GLU A 32 19.17 4.70 17.94
CA GLU A 32 18.96 3.42 18.64
C GLU A 32 17.85 2.60 17.97
N LEU A 33 16.74 3.25 17.61
CA LEU A 33 15.63 2.63 16.88
C LEU A 33 16.08 2.14 15.49
N MET A 34 16.81 2.97 14.75
CA MET A 34 17.34 2.62 13.43
C MET A 34 18.29 1.41 13.50
N LEU A 35 19.22 1.41 14.46
CA LEU A 35 20.16 0.31 14.66
C LEU A 35 19.43 -1.00 15.02
N THR A 36 18.48 -0.91 15.94
CA THR A 36 17.68 -2.06 16.40
C THR A 36 16.85 -2.64 15.25
N ALA A 37 16.12 -1.78 14.53
CA ALA A 37 15.30 -2.20 13.38
C ALA A 37 16.16 -2.82 12.27
N HIS A 38 17.32 -2.23 11.95
CA HIS A 38 18.25 -2.79 10.95
C HIS A 38 18.79 -4.15 11.37
N THR A 39 19.09 -4.32 12.66
CA THR A 39 19.56 -5.60 13.22
C THR A 39 18.49 -6.67 13.09
N LEU A 40 17.23 -6.37 13.46
CA LEU A 40 16.10 -7.27 13.28
C LEU A 40 15.86 -7.62 11.81
N ARG A 41 15.94 -6.62 10.91
CA ARG A 41 15.85 -6.83 9.47
C ARG A 41 16.95 -7.78 8.96
N LYS A 42 18.20 -7.66 9.45
CA LYS A 42 19.29 -8.61 9.14
C LYS A 42 19.03 -10.02 9.65
N LYS A 43 18.44 -10.17 10.85
CA LYS A 43 18.05 -11.49 11.38
C LYS A 43 17.01 -12.17 10.49
N LYS A 44 15.96 -11.43 10.07
CA LYS A 44 14.90 -11.95 9.20
C LYS A 44 15.35 -12.17 7.75
N LYS A 45 16.23 -11.31 7.23
CA LYS A 45 16.75 -11.34 5.84
C LYS A 45 18.28 -11.26 5.83
N PRO A 46 18.97 -12.39 6.10
CA PRO A 46 20.42 -12.43 6.29
C PRO A 46 21.24 -12.37 4.99
N ASP A 47 20.62 -12.69 3.85
CA ASP A 47 21.27 -12.70 2.53
C ASP A 47 21.58 -11.29 1.97
N ASN A 48 21.15 -10.24 2.66
CA ASN A 48 21.25 -8.84 2.24
C ASN A 48 20.66 -8.57 0.84
N VAL A 49 19.70 -9.39 0.40
CA VAL A 49 18.97 -9.19 -0.85
C VAL A 49 17.81 -8.23 -0.60
N VAL A 50 17.84 -7.09 -1.30
CA VAL A 50 16.72 -6.15 -1.36
C VAL A 50 15.98 -6.41 -2.67
N THR A 51 14.71 -6.78 -2.58
CA THR A 51 13.84 -7.02 -3.73
C THR A 51 13.12 -5.74 -4.13
N TRP A 52 12.76 -5.65 -5.40
CA TRP A 52 11.95 -4.57 -5.96
C TRP A 52 11.02 -5.15 -7.03
N ILE A 53 9.99 -4.40 -7.39
CA ILE A 53 9.05 -4.73 -8.45
C ILE A 53 8.72 -3.46 -9.22
N ILE A 54 8.46 -3.58 -10.53
CA ILE A 54 7.82 -2.52 -11.29
C ILE A 54 6.33 -2.84 -11.30
N ASP A 55 5.57 -2.09 -10.52
CA ASP A 55 4.12 -2.17 -10.53
C ASP A 55 3.50 -0.90 -11.11
N ARG A 56 2.20 -0.94 -11.35
CA ARG A 56 1.44 0.26 -11.68
C ARG A 56 0.19 0.38 -10.82
N ASN A 57 0.09 1.52 -10.16
CA ASN A 57 -1.11 1.96 -9.48
C ASN A 57 -2.15 2.46 -10.49
N LEU A 58 -3.32 1.81 -10.49
CA LEU A 58 -4.43 2.11 -11.36
C LEU A 58 -5.70 2.28 -10.53
N ASN A 59 -6.45 3.33 -10.82
CA ASN A 59 -7.67 3.62 -10.09
C ASN A 59 -8.89 3.07 -10.84
N THR A 60 -9.91 2.58 -10.14
CA THR A 60 -11.23 2.26 -10.71
C THR A 60 -12.06 3.51 -10.93
N THR A 61 -12.00 4.44 -9.98
CA THR A 61 -12.72 5.71 -9.98
C THR A 61 -12.12 6.62 -8.93
N ASN A 62 -12.25 7.94 -9.11
CA ASN A 62 -11.98 8.90 -8.04
C ASN A 62 -13.24 9.29 -7.25
N VAL A 63 -14.43 8.80 -7.61
CA VAL A 63 -15.67 9.10 -6.89
C VAL A 63 -15.69 8.36 -5.56
N CYS A 64 -15.89 9.08 -4.46
CA CYS A 64 -15.88 8.48 -3.12
C CYS A 64 -16.86 9.18 -2.17
N ILE A 65 -17.60 8.40 -1.39
CA ILE A 65 -18.49 8.90 -0.34
C ILE A 65 -17.83 9.04 1.04
N ALA A 66 -16.62 8.52 1.24
CA ALA A 66 -15.95 8.53 2.55
C ALA A 66 -15.52 9.94 2.99
N ASN A 67 -15.25 10.85 2.06
CA ASN A 67 -14.96 12.27 2.33
C ASN A 67 -13.78 12.48 3.30
N CYS A 68 -12.71 11.71 3.16
CA CYS A 68 -11.54 11.77 4.05
C CYS A 68 -10.83 13.14 3.95
N LYS A 69 -10.66 13.84 5.08
CA LYS A 69 -10.08 15.20 5.14
C LYS A 69 -8.66 15.33 4.59
N PHE A 70 -7.91 14.24 4.56
CA PHE A 70 -6.52 14.20 4.08
C PHE A 70 -6.40 13.71 2.62
N CYS A 71 -7.50 13.29 1.99
CA CYS A 71 -7.47 12.70 0.66
C CYS A 71 -7.59 13.79 -0.42
N ASN A 72 -6.53 13.99 -1.20
CA ASN A 72 -6.55 14.89 -2.37
C ASN A 72 -7.13 14.23 -3.64
N PHE A 73 -7.24 12.90 -3.63
CA PHE A 73 -7.65 12.12 -4.80
C PHE A 73 -9.16 12.16 -5.05
N TYR A 74 -9.96 12.07 -3.99
CA TYR A 74 -11.39 11.81 -4.15
C TYR A 74 -12.15 12.99 -4.74
N ARG A 75 -13.29 12.66 -5.35
CA ARG A 75 -14.34 13.60 -5.75
C ARG A 75 -15.67 13.11 -5.23
N ILE A 76 -16.56 14.05 -4.88
CA ILE A 76 -17.93 13.74 -4.52
C ILE A 76 -18.72 13.27 -5.76
N PRO A 77 -19.76 12.44 -5.61
CA PRO A 77 -20.63 12.06 -6.73
C PRO A 77 -21.14 13.28 -7.50
N GLY A 78 -21.06 13.23 -8.84
CA GLY A 78 -21.47 14.31 -9.73
C GLY A 78 -20.46 15.46 -9.90
N HIS A 79 -19.29 15.41 -9.25
CA HIS A 79 -18.25 16.40 -9.47
C HIS A 79 -17.77 16.38 -10.94
N LYS A 80 -17.43 17.54 -11.52
CA LYS A 80 -17.02 17.65 -12.94
C LYS A 80 -15.77 16.83 -13.32
N GLU A 81 -14.94 16.51 -12.34
CA GLU A 81 -13.71 15.72 -12.51
C GLU A 81 -13.89 14.24 -12.12
N SER A 82 -15.14 13.81 -11.88
CA SER A 82 -15.46 12.42 -11.60
C SER A 82 -15.14 11.55 -12.82
N TYR A 83 -14.57 10.37 -12.60
CA TYR A 83 -14.37 9.39 -13.66
C TYR A 83 -14.54 7.96 -13.17
N ILE A 84 -14.85 7.06 -14.11
CA ILE A 84 -14.66 5.61 -13.96
C ILE A 84 -13.67 5.20 -15.05
N THR A 85 -12.65 4.44 -14.69
CA THR A 85 -11.62 4.01 -15.64
C THR A 85 -12.18 2.93 -16.55
N THR A 86 -12.03 3.15 -17.86
CA THR A 86 -12.52 2.22 -18.88
C THR A 86 -11.52 1.10 -19.16
N THR A 87 -11.98 0.00 -19.73
CA THR A 87 -11.12 -1.12 -20.15
C THR A 87 -10.01 -0.67 -21.10
N ASP A 88 -10.27 0.23 -22.06
CA ASP A 88 -9.23 0.74 -22.96
C ASP A 88 -8.18 1.60 -22.25
N GLN A 89 -8.58 2.36 -21.23
CA GLN A 89 -7.63 3.08 -20.38
C GLN A 89 -6.80 2.11 -19.54
N TYR A 90 -7.39 1.03 -19.03
CA TYR A 90 -6.64 -0.05 -18.38
C TYR A 90 -5.63 -0.66 -19.33
N LYS A 91 -6.06 -1.09 -20.53
CA LYS A 91 -5.18 -1.73 -21.52
C LYS A 91 -3.96 -0.86 -21.84
N THR A 92 -4.17 0.40 -22.18
CA THR A 92 -3.08 1.35 -22.47
C THR A 92 -2.05 1.37 -21.34
N LYS A 93 -2.51 1.43 -20.09
CA LYS A 93 -1.62 1.51 -18.93
C LYS A 93 -0.97 0.18 -18.59
N ILE A 94 -1.63 -0.93 -18.82
CA ILE A 94 -1.09 -2.28 -18.61
C ILE A 94 -0.01 -2.58 -19.66
N ASP A 95 -0.29 -2.32 -20.93
CA ASP A 95 0.65 -2.48 -22.04
C ASP A 95 1.93 -1.67 -21.81
N GLU A 96 1.81 -0.43 -21.36
CA GLU A 96 2.95 0.40 -20.96
C GLU A 96 3.74 -0.23 -19.80
N THR A 97 3.06 -0.80 -18.80
CA THR A 97 3.70 -1.41 -17.62
C THR A 97 4.53 -2.62 -18.03
N ILE A 98 3.94 -3.50 -18.85
CA ILE A 98 4.62 -4.67 -19.42
C ILE A 98 5.81 -4.21 -20.28
N LYS A 99 5.65 -3.17 -21.09
CA LYS A 99 6.74 -2.60 -21.90
C LYS A 99 7.93 -2.13 -21.05
N TYR A 100 7.70 -1.65 -19.83
CA TYR A 100 8.76 -1.26 -18.90
C TYR A 100 9.28 -2.43 -18.04
N GLY A 101 8.79 -3.66 -18.23
CA GLY A 101 9.21 -4.84 -17.48
C GLY A 101 8.48 -5.03 -16.14
N GLY A 102 7.34 -4.37 -15.95
CA GLY A 102 6.47 -4.57 -14.81
C GLY A 102 5.41 -5.66 -15.03
N ASP A 103 5.01 -6.31 -13.95
CA ASP A 103 4.12 -7.48 -13.97
C ASP A 103 3.01 -7.43 -12.90
N GLN A 104 2.95 -6.37 -12.10
CA GLN A 104 1.92 -6.20 -11.07
C GLN A 104 1.07 -4.95 -11.30
N LEU A 105 -0.24 -5.13 -11.15
CA LEU A 105 -1.21 -4.03 -11.09
C LEU A 105 -1.74 -3.88 -9.67
N LEU A 106 -1.75 -2.65 -9.18
CA LEU A 106 -2.39 -2.28 -7.93
C LEU A 106 -3.66 -1.51 -8.23
N LEU A 107 -4.82 -2.17 -8.07
CA LEU A 107 -6.12 -1.55 -8.28
C LEU A 107 -6.62 -0.88 -6.99
N GLN A 108 -6.77 0.45 -7.05
CA GLN A 108 -7.27 1.29 -5.97
C GLN A 108 -8.46 2.11 -6.47
N GLY A 109 -9.12 2.89 -5.61
CA GLY A 109 -10.21 3.74 -6.06
C GLY A 109 -11.01 4.34 -4.92
N GLY A 110 -11.94 5.21 -5.28
CA GLY A 110 -12.94 5.73 -4.37
C GLY A 110 -14.09 4.75 -4.14
N HIS A 111 -14.80 4.96 -3.03
CA HIS A 111 -16.02 4.22 -2.69
C HIS A 111 -17.21 4.81 -3.46
N HIS A 112 -17.36 4.42 -4.73
CA HIS A 112 -18.43 4.90 -5.59
C HIS A 112 -19.77 4.24 -5.20
N PRO A 113 -20.84 5.01 -4.93
CA PRO A 113 -22.09 4.47 -4.39
C PRO A 113 -22.83 3.56 -5.37
N ASP A 114 -22.71 3.83 -6.68
CA ASP A 114 -23.40 3.07 -7.72
C ASP A 114 -22.58 1.88 -8.28
N LEU A 115 -21.31 1.72 -7.90
CA LEU A 115 -20.48 0.59 -8.36
C LEU A 115 -20.61 -0.58 -7.38
N GLY A 116 -21.49 -1.52 -7.72
CA GLY A 116 -21.69 -2.76 -6.97
C GLY A 116 -20.59 -3.81 -7.21
N LEU A 117 -20.76 -4.99 -6.59
CA LEU A 117 -19.81 -6.10 -6.68
C LEU A 117 -19.53 -6.55 -8.13
N SER A 118 -20.56 -6.57 -8.98
CA SER A 118 -20.46 -7.02 -10.38
C SER A 118 -19.40 -6.23 -11.15
N PHE A 119 -19.40 -4.90 -11.01
CA PHE A 119 -18.40 -4.02 -11.64
C PHE A 119 -16.97 -4.48 -11.33
N TYR A 120 -16.66 -4.77 -10.06
CA TYR A 120 -15.32 -5.18 -9.66
C TYR A 120 -14.98 -6.59 -10.17
N THR A 121 -15.88 -7.56 -10.00
CA THR A 121 -15.63 -8.93 -10.44
C THR A 121 -15.48 -9.05 -11.95
N GLU A 122 -16.29 -8.29 -12.71
CA GLU A 122 -16.21 -8.21 -14.16
C GLU A 122 -14.91 -7.52 -14.60
N THR A 123 -14.54 -6.40 -13.97
CA THR A 123 -13.26 -5.71 -14.24
C THR A 123 -12.07 -6.64 -14.03
N PHE A 124 -12.02 -7.38 -12.91
CA PHE A 124 -10.91 -8.31 -12.65
C PHE A 124 -10.88 -9.47 -13.65
N SER A 125 -12.05 -10.03 -13.97
CA SER A 125 -12.17 -11.13 -14.93
C SER A 125 -11.77 -10.70 -16.34
N GLU A 126 -12.20 -9.50 -16.76
CA GLU A 126 -11.86 -8.93 -18.07
C GLU A 126 -10.35 -8.65 -18.17
N ILE A 127 -9.77 -7.99 -17.16
CA ILE A 127 -8.32 -7.72 -17.14
C ILE A 127 -7.53 -9.04 -17.21
N LYS A 128 -7.92 -10.06 -16.43
CA LYS A 128 -7.23 -11.36 -16.47
C LYS A 128 -7.45 -12.16 -17.75
N SER A 129 -8.58 -11.97 -18.42
CA SER A 129 -8.82 -12.55 -19.76
C SER A 129 -7.90 -11.93 -20.81
N LEU A 130 -7.69 -10.60 -20.74
CA LEU A 130 -6.83 -9.86 -21.66
C LEU A 130 -5.33 -10.05 -21.35
N TYR A 131 -4.98 -10.21 -20.08
CA TYR A 131 -3.60 -10.34 -19.57
C TYR A 131 -3.50 -11.50 -18.56
N PRO A 132 -3.32 -12.75 -19.02
CA PRO A 132 -3.29 -13.95 -18.17
C PRO A 132 -2.20 -13.92 -17.10
#